data_AF-A0A087SVV3-F1
#
_entry.id   AF-A0A087SVV3-F1
#
_cell.length_a   1.000
_cell.length_b   1.000
_cell.length_c   1.000
_cell.angle_alpha   90.00
_cell.angle_beta   90.00
_cell.angle_gamma   90.00
#
_symmetry.space_group_name_H-M   'P 1'
#
loop_
_entity.id
_entity.type
_entity.pdbx_description
1 polymer ?
#
loop_
_entity_poly.entity_id
_entity_poly.type
_entity_poly.pdbx_seq_one_letter_code
_entity_poly.pdbx_strand_id
1 'polypeptide(L)'
;MTSLNRRPAQKNIVHIRPGPVAEARFAKEPIDCFNLFISDVVKEEIFTHTNAEINRKKIDYANITDGSQNNLNYDELNALFGILILSAALKDNHLSTKVMFDVTFSSGRYRATFTERRFSFLLDCLRFDEKDTRQERKKTDKLAAIRQIWEILIENCKKY
;
A
#
# COMPACT_ATOMS: atom_id res chain seq x y z
N MET A 1 33.89 -12.91 45.25
CA MET A 1 32.63 -12.14 45.32
C MET A 1 31.57 -12.89 44.55
N THR A 2 30.71 -13.62 45.26
CA THR A 2 29.62 -14.41 44.68
C THR A 2 28.45 -13.49 44.36
N SER A 3 28.12 -13.37 43.07
CA SER A 3 26.91 -12.68 42.60
C SER A 3 25.69 -13.39 43.19
N LEU A 4 24.95 -12.71 44.07
CA LEU A 4 23.65 -13.17 44.57
C LEU A 4 22.67 -13.21 43.40
N ASN A 5 22.32 -14.41 42.95
CA ASN A 5 21.30 -14.65 41.94
C ASN A 5 19.92 -14.23 42.50
N ARG A 6 19.57 -12.94 42.38
CA ARG A 6 18.28 -12.40 42.79
C ARG A 6 17.23 -12.75 41.73
N ARG A 7 16.21 -13.53 42.11
CA ARG A 7 15.03 -13.75 41.26
C ARG A 7 14.29 -12.42 41.07
N PRO A 8 13.93 -12.02 39.84
CA PRO A 8 13.17 -10.81 39.62
C PRO A 8 11.82 -10.89 40.34
N ALA A 9 11.40 -9.79 40.96
CA ALA A 9 10.08 -9.68 41.59
C ALA A 9 8.99 -10.01 40.57
N GLN A 10 7.87 -10.63 40.99
CA GLN A 10 6.80 -11.07 40.10
C GLN A 10 6.28 -9.95 39.17
N LYS A 11 6.21 -8.72 39.67
CA LYS A 11 5.84 -7.51 38.91
C LYS A 11 6.82 -7.12 37.77
N ASN A 12 8.05 -7.64 37.81
CA ASN A 12 9.10 -7.42 36.81
C ASN A 12 9.24 -8.61 35.85
N ILE A 13 8.40 -9.65 36.00
CA ILE A 13 8.39 -10.79 35.08
C ILE A 13 7.62 -10.35 33.83
N VAL A 14 8.37 -10.11 32.76
CA VAL A 14 7.78 -9.83 31.46
C VAL A 14 7.28 -11.14 30.86
N HIS A 15 5.96 -11.33 30.83
CA HIS A 15 5.34 -12.55 30.26
C HIS A 15 5.30 -12.55 28.73
N ILE A 16 5.39 -11.37 28.10
CA ILE A 16 5.37 -11.21 26.64
C ILE A 16 6.80 -10.98 26.16
N ARG A 17 7.37 -11.94 25.43
CA ARG A 17 8.66 -11.72 24.79
C ARG A 17 8.45 -10.79 23.59
N PRO A 18 9.12 -9.63 23.54
CA PRO A 18 9.02 -8.75 22.38
C PRO A 18 9.64 -9.43 21.17
N GLY A 19 8.94 -9.37 20.04
CA GLY A 19 9.41 -9.91 18.77
C GLY A 19 8.26 -10.44 17.90
N PRO A 20 8.55 -10.77 16.64
CA PRO A 20 7.55 -11.28 15.71
C PRO A 20 6.83 -12.53 16.25
N VAL A 21 5.52 -12.59 16.03
CA VAL A 21 4.69 -13.72 16.43
C VAL A 21 4.11 -14.44 15.20
N ALA A 22 3.63 -15.66 15.43
CA ALA A 22 2.95 -16.48 14.43
C ALA A 22 3.75 -16.59 13.11
N GLU A 23 3.12 -16.31 11.96
CA GLU A 23 3.71 -16.41 10.63
C GLU A 23 4.85 -15.39 10.40
N ALA A 24 4.85 -14.27 11.12
CA ALA A 24 5.88 -13.23 11.02
C ALA A 24 7.27 -13.72 11.46
N ARG A 25 7.34 -14.82 12.23
CA ARG A 25 8.62 -15.47 12.60
C ARG A 25 9.35 -16.08 11.42
N PHE A 26 8.64 -16.36 10.33
CA PHE A 26 9.19 -17.03 9.16
C PHE A 26 9.44 -16.08 7.99
N ALA A 27 9.02 -14.81 8.09
CA ALA A 27 9.32 -13.78 7.10
C ALA A 27 10.81 -13.40 7.17
N LYS A 28 11.54 -13.68 6.09
CA LYS A 28 13.00 -13.43 6.02
C LYS A 28 13.33 -12.29 5.07
N GLU A 29 12.59 -12.20 3.97
CA GLU A 29 12.80 -11.16 2.98
C GLU A 29 11.93 -9.93 3.29
N PRO A 30 12.38 -8.71 2.95
CA PRO A 30 11.60 -7.49 3.16
C PRO A 30 10.20 -7.54 2.54
N ILE A 31 10.05 -8.23 1.41
CA ILE A 31 8.76 -8.40 0.73
C ILE A 31 7.81 -9.30 1.52
N ASP A 32 8.32 -10.33 2.19
CA ASP A 32 7.51 -11.20 3.07
C ASP A 32 6.96 -10.37 4.23
N CYS A 33 7.83 -9.57 4.85
CA CYS A 33 7.45 -8.66 5.93
C CYS A 33 6.38 -7.65 5.48
N PHE A 34 6.53 -7.08 4.28
CA PHE A 34 5.55 -6.15 3.72
C PHE A 34 4.19 -6.82 3.49
N ASN A 35 4.18 -8.03 2.93
CA ASN A 35 2.97 -8.77 2.61
C ASN A 35 2.18 -9.23 3.85
N LEU A 36 2.80 -9.29 5.04
CA LEU A 36 2.07 -9.55 6.29
C LEU A 36 1.08 -8.42 6.61
N PHE A 37 1.45 -7.17 6.33
CA PHE A 37 0.62 -6.00 6.63
C PHE A 37 -0.28 -5.62 5.45
N ILE A 38 0.30 -5.60 4.25
CA ILE A 38 -0.43 -5.38 2.99
C ILE A 38 -0.71 -6.75 2.38
N SER A 39 -1.63 -7.48 3.00
CA SER A 39 -1.99 -8.84 2.61
C SER A 39 -2.67 -8.89 1.24
N ASP A 40 -2.77 -10.08 0.66
CA ASP A 40 -3.45 -10.28 -0.64
C ASP A 40 -4.91 -9.81 -0.60
N VAL A 41 -5.58 -9.88 0.56
CA VAL A 41 -6.92 -9.33 0.76
C VAL A 41 -6.92 -7.81 0.58
N VAL A 42 -5.95 -7.09 1.18
CA VAL A 42 -5.83 -5.64 0.99
C VAL A 42 -5.53 -5.31 -0.47
N LYS A 43 -4.65 -6.07 -1.12
CA LYS A 43 -4.30 -5.86 -2.52
C LYS A 43 -5.50 -6.09 -3.45
N GLU A 44 -6.29 -7.13 -3.21
CA GLU A 44 -7.49 -7.44 -3.99
C GLU A 44 -8.55 -6.34 -3.88
N GLU A 45 -8.78 -5.79 -2.68
CA GLU A 45 -9.70 -4.65 -2.48
C GLU A 45 -9.24 -3.42 -3.27
N ILE A 46 -7.95 -3.09 -3.21
CA ILE A 46 -7.37 -1.97 -3.98
C ILE A 46 -7.48 -2.25 -5.48
N PHE A 47 -7.14 -3.46 -5.90
CA PHE A 47 -7.16 -3.89 -7.29
C PHE A 47 -8.56 -3.76 -7.89
N THR A 48 -9.55 -4.35 -7.24
CA THR A 48 -10.95 -4.38 -7.69
C THR A 48 -11.52 -2.97 -7.81
N HIS A 49 -11.38 -2.15 -6.76
CA HIS A 49 -11.98 -0.81 -6.76
C HIS A 49 -11.23 0.18 -7.66
N THR A 50 -9.92 0.03 -7.81
CA THR A 50 -9.13 0.84 -8.76
C THR A 50 -9.53 0.51 -10.20
N ASN A 51 -9.69 -0.76 -10.55
CA ASN A 51 -10.18 -1.16 -11.87
C ASN A 51 -11.61 -0.68 -12.16
N ALA A 52 -12.49 -0.71 -11.15
CA ALA A 52 -13.83 -0.13 -11.27
C ALA A 52 -13.77 1.37 -11.60
N GLU A 53 -12.89 2.14 -10.96
CA GLU A 53 -12.71 3.57 -11.25
C GLU A 53 -12.06 3.82 -12.62
N ILE A 54 -11.10 3.00 -13.03
CA ILE A 54 -10.52 3.05 -14.39
C ILE A 54 -11.64 2.89 -15.43
N ASN A 55 -12.50 1.90 -15.26
CA ASN A 55 -13.62 1.66 -16.17
C ASN A 55 -14.62 2.82 -16.18
N ARG A 56 -14.92 3.43 -15.03
CA ARG A 56 -15.76 4.63 -14.96
C ARG A 56 -15.16 5.78 -15.76
N LYS A 57 -13.86 6.07 -15.58
CA LYS A 57 -13.19 7.15 -16.33
C LYS A 57 -13.07 6.87 -17.82
N LYS A 58 -12.91 5.61 -18.25
CA LYS A 58 -12.85 5.26 -19.69
C LYS A 58 -14.10 5.68 -20.45
N ILE A 59 -15.28 5.58 -19.82
CA ILE A 59 -16.57 5.93 -20.45
C ILE A 59 -16.56 7.40 -20.90
N ASP A 60 -15.95 8.28 -20.10
CA ASP A 60 -15.85 9.72 -20.40
C ASP A 60 -14.92 10.03 -21.59
N TYR A 61 -14.05 9.09 -21.98
CA TYR A 61 -13.01 9.25 -23.01
C TYR A 61 -13.09 8.21 -24.14
N ALA A 62 -14.30 7.75 -24.49
CA ALA A 62 -14.58 6.68 -25.45
C ALA A 62 -13.85 6.75 -26.82
N ASN A 63 -13.28 7.91 -27.18
CA ASN A 63 -12.56 8.14 -28.44
C ASN A 63 -11.02 8.09 -28.32
N ILE A 64 -10.45 7.80 -27.13
CA ILE A 64 -8.99 7.82 -26.91
C ILE A 64 -8.45 6.39 -26.83
N THR A 65 -7.77 5.94 -27.88
CA THR A 65 -7.04 4.66 -27.92
C THR A 65 -5.66 4.78 -27.26
N ASP A 66 -5.62 5.21 -25.99
CA ASP A 66 -4.37 5.31 -25.24
C ASP A 66 -4.24 4.13 -24.25
N GLY A 67 -3.21 3.30 -24.45
CA GLY A 67 -2.90 2.18 -23.57
C GLY A 67 -2.63 2.59 -22.12
N SER A 68 -2.37 3.88 -21.84
CA SER A 68 -2.23 4.40 -20.47
C SER A 68 -3.50 4.23 -19.62
N GLN A 69 -4.66 4.02 -20.26
CA GLN A 69 -5.95 3.85 -19.58
C GLN A 69 -6.35 2.38 -19.40
N ASN A 70 -5.52 1.42 -19.80
CA ASN A 70 -5.84 -0.01 -19.67
C ASN A 70 -6.13 -0.41 -18.21
N ASN A 71 -6.85 -1.53 -18.04
CA ASN A 71 -7.09 -2.06 -16.70
C ASN A 71 -5.76 -2.34 -16.01
N LEU A 72 -5.74 -2.10 -14.71
CA LEU A 72 -4.62 -2.41 -13.84
C LEU A 72 -4.47 -3.93 -13.75
N ASN A 73 -3.25 -4.43 -13.82
CA ASN A 73 -2.90 -5.82 -13.49
C ASN A 73 -2.18 -5.90 -12.12
N TYR A 74 -2.01 -7.11 -11.60
CA TYR A 74 -1.40 -7.32 -10.28
C TYR A 74 0.08 -6.91 -10.22
N ASP A 75 0.83 -7.11 -11.31
CA ASP A 75 2.23 -6.70 -11.39
C ASP A 75 2.37 -5.17 -11.36
N GLU A 76 1.48 -4.47 -12.07
CA GLU A 76 1.40 -3.00 -12.05
C GLU A 76 0.99 -2.48 -10.67
N LEU A 77 0.09 -3.15 -9.95
CA LEU A 77 -0.26 -2.77 -8.58
C LEU A 77 0.95 -2.90 -7.64
N ASN A 78 1.66 -4.01 -7.72
CA ASN A 78 2.89 -4.21 -6.93
C ASN A 78 3.98 -3.20 -7.34
N ALA A 79 4.13 -2.91 -8.63
CA ALA A 79 5.05 -1.90 -9.14
C ALA A 79 4.69 -0.48 -8.67
N LEU A 80 3.39 -0.16 -8.56
CA LEU A 80 2.91 1.11 -8.03
C LEU A 80 3.31 1.27 -6.56
N PHE A 81 3.12 0.25 -5.72
CA PHE A 81 3.62 0.26 -4.35
C PHE A 81 5.14 0.40 -4.30
N GLY A 82 5.86 -0.31 -5.16
CA GLY A 82 7.31 -0.21 -5.28
C GLY A 82 7.79 1.22 -5.54
N ILE A 83 7.19 1.94 -6.49
CA ILE A 83 7.53 3.34 -6.77
C ILE A 83 7.21 4.25 -5.58
N LEU A 84 6.06 4.06 -4.92
CA LEU A 84 5.67 4.88 -3.77
C LEU A 84 6.63 4.68 -2.59
N ILE A 85 7.08 3.45 -2.36
CA ILE A 85 8.09 3.14 -1.33
C ILE A 85 9.45 3.73 -1.73
N LEU A 86 9.84 3.60 -3.01
CA LEU A 86 11.09 4.16 -3.51
C LEU A 86 11.13 5.69 -3.39
N SER A 87 10.03 6.37 -3.75
CA SER A 87 9.95 7.83 -3.65
C SER A 87 10.02 8.31 -2.21
N ALA A 88 9.43 7.57 -1.27
CA ALA A 88 9.56 7.84 0.16
C ALA A 88 11.00 7.64 0.65
N ALA A 89 11.66 6.54 0.26
CA ALA A 89 13.05 6.25 0.62
C ALA A 89 14.03 7.31 0.10
N LEU A 90 13.80 7.82 -1.11
CA LEU A 90 14.61 8.88 -1.72
C LEU A 90 14.22 10.30 -1.28
N LYS A 91 13.12 10.45 -0.53
CA LYS A 91 12.52 11.74 -0.14
C LYS A 91 12.07 12.59 -1.33
N ASP A 92 11.74 11.94 -2.44
CA ASP A 92 11.24 12.56 -3.67
C ASP A 92 9.72 12.81 -3.63
N ASN A 93 9.04 12.43 -2.53
CA ASN A 93 7.58 12.47 -2.39
C ASN A 93 6.95 13.86 -2.50
N HIS A 94 7.75 14.93 -2.43
CA HIS A 94 7.31 16.31 -2.62
C HIS A 94 7.48 16.81 -4.06
N LEU A 95 8.21 16.06 -4.90
CA LEU A 95 8.45 16.41 -6.29
C LEU A 95 7.21 16.13 -7.13
N SER A 96 7.02 16.92 -8.18
CA SER A 96 6.00 16.62 -9.18
C SER A 96 6.34 15.34 -9.94
N THR A 97 5.31 14.62 -10.42
CA THR A 97 5.48 13.42 -11.27
C THR A 97 6.33 13.73 -12.51
N LYS A 98 6.18 14.92 -13.10
CA LYS A 98 7.03 15.37 -14.23
C LYS A 98 8.51 15.36 -13.89
N VAL A 99 8.89 15.88 -12.72
CA VAL A 99 10.28 15.91 -12.26
C VAL A 99 10.76 14.50 -11.89
N MET A 100 9.92 13.72 -11.19
CA MET A 100 10.25 12.33 -10.86
C MET A 100 10.55 11.50 -12.12
N PHE A 101 9.76 11.64 -13.18
CA PHE A 101 9.92 10.85 -14.41
C PHE A 101 10.84 11.48 -15.46
N ASP A 102 11.46 12.63 -15.15
CA ASP A 102 12.48 13.25 -16.00
C ASP A 102 13.80 12.47 -15.92
N VAL A 103 14.32 12.05 -17.07
CA VAL A 103 15.51 11.20 -17.16
C VAL A 103 16.78 11.93 -16.69
N THR A 104 16.83 13.25 -16.86
CA THR A 104 17.95 14.10 -16.45
C THR A 104 18.04 14.17 -14.93
N PHE A 105 16.90 14.33 -14.27
CA PHE A 105 16.84 14.50 -12.81
C PHE A 105 16.86 13.19 -12.04
N SER A 106 16.13 12.16 -12.52
CA SER A 106 15.99 10.89 -11.80
C SER A 106 16.81 9.75 -12.39
N SER A 107 17.64 10.01 -13.40
CA SER A 107 18.44 8.99 -14.09
C SER A 107 17.58 7.85 -14.66
N GLY A 108 16.29 8.13 -14.95
CA GLY A 108 15.36 7.18 -15.52
C GLY A 108 14.81 6.12 -14.56
N ARG A 109 15.12 6.16 -13.25
CA ARG A 109 14.74 5.11 -12.29
C ARG A 109 13.22 4.89 -12.19
N TYR A 110 12.43 5.96 -12.22
CA TYR A 110 10.97 5.87 -12.21
C TYR A 110 10.41 5.49 -13.59
N ARG A 111 11.06 6.01 -14.65
CA ARG A 111 10.68 5.76 -16.05
C ARG A 111 10.93 4.32 -16.50
N ALA A 112 11.83 3.60 -15.82
CA ALA A 112 12.07 2.18 -16.03
C ALA A 112 10.84 1.32 -15.67
N THR A 113 9.97 1.81 -14.80
CA THR A 113 8.80 1.07 -14.32
C THR A 113 7.50 1.50 -15.01
N PHE A 114 7.24 2.81 -15.10
CA PHE A 114 6.05 3.35 -15.77
C PHE A 114 6.40 4.52 -16.68
N THR A 115 5.50 4.83 -17.62
CA THR A 115 5.45 6.19 -18.19
C THR A 115 4.85 7.14 -17.15
N GLU A 116 5.27 8.41 -17.17
CA GLU A 116 4.73 9.45 -16.27
C GLU A 116 3.20 9.52 -16.34
N ARG A 117 2.66 9.47 -17.58
CA ARG A 117 1.22 9.47 -17.84
C ARG A 117 0.50 8.28 -17.19
N ARG A 118 1.04 7.06 -17.30
CA ARG A 118 0.44 5.87 -16.68
C ARG A 118 0.47 5.98 -15.16
N PHE A 119 1.60 6.40 -14.59
CA PHE A 119 1.73 6.58 -13.14
C PHE A 119 0.74 7.62 -12.60
N SER A 120 0.66 8.80 -13.23
CA SER A 120 -0.29 9.85 -12.84
C SER A 120 -1.74 9.35 -12.96
N PHE A 121 -2.08 8.67 -14.05
CA PHE A 121 -3.43 8.12 -14.25
C PHE A 121 -3.80 7.09 -13.17
N LEU A 122 -2.88 6.19 -12.84
CA LEU A 122 -3.10 5.18 -11.80
C LEU A 122 -3.29 5.82 -10.42
N LEU A 123 -2.50 6.85 -10.07
CA LEU A 123 -2.69 7.60 -8.83
C LEU A 123 -4.08 8.25 -8.76
N ASP A 124 -4.55 8.86 -9.85
CA ASP A 124 -5.87 9.49 -9.89
C ASP A 124 -7.03 8.48 -9.80
N CYS A 125 -6.78 7.23 -10.20
CA CYS A 125 -7.74 6.13 -10.20
C CYS A 125 -7.67 5.26 -8.95
N LEU A 126 -6.66 5.40 -8.11
CA LEU A 126 -6.47 4.56 -6.92
C LEU A 126 -7.66 4.67 -5.97
N ARG A 127 -8.32 3.55 -5.67
CA ARG A 127 -9.47 3.47 -4.76
C ARG A 127 -9.31 2.34 -3.76
N PHE A 128 -9.99 2.50 -2.62
CA PHE A 128 -9.85 1.68 -1.43
C PHE A 128 -11.21 1.13 -0.95
N ASP A 129 -12.28 1.39 -1.69
CA ASP A 129 -13.65 1.02 -1.34
C ASP A 129 -14.60 1.14 -2.55
N GLU A 130 -15.78 0.52 -2.42
CA GLU A 130 -16.85 0.66 -3.40
C GLU A 130 -17.43 2.08 -3.39
N LYS A 131 -17.33 2.77 -4.53
CA LYS A 131 -17.73 4.17 -4.69
C LYS A 131 -19.24 4.33 -4.69
N ASP A 132 -19.97 3.35 -5.23
CA ASP A 132 -21.42 3.43 -5.41
C ASP A 132 -22.18 3.38 -4.07
N THR A 133 -21.64 2.65 -3.09
CA THR A 133 -22.22 2.55 -1.73
C THR A 133 -21.64 3.57 -0.75
N ARG A 134 -20.58 4.30 -1.14
CA ARG A 134 -19.83 5.21 -0.26
C ARG A 134 -20.69 6.32 0.32
N GLN A 135 -21.61 6.90 -0.47
CA GLN A 135 -22.43 8.03 0.00
C GLN A 135 -23.36 7.63 1.14
N GLU A 136 -23.89 6.42 1.12
CA GLU A 136 -24.71 5.90 2.22
C GLU A 136 -23.86 5.65 3.46
N ARG A 137 -22.73 4.95 3.31
CA ARG A 137 -21.81 4.65 4.42
C ARG A 137 -21.25 5.92 5.07
N LYS A 138 -21.00 6.98 4.30
CA LYS A 138 -20.52 8.27 4.80
C LYS A 138 -21.47 8.95 5.79
N LYS A 139 -22.77 8.63 5.77
CA LYS A 139 -23.74 9.18 6.73
C LYS A 139 -23.44 8.73 8.15
N THR A 140 -22.87 7.55 8.33
CA THR A 140 -22.56 6.96 9.64
C THR A 140 -21.05 6.90 9.93
N ASP A 141 -20.22 6.70 8.90
CA ASP A 141 -18.77 6.60 9.03
C ASP A 141 -18.04 7.58 8.11
N LYS A 142 -17.42 8.61 8.70
CA LYS A 142 -16.63 9.62 7.97
C LYS A 142 -15.40 9.01 7.26
N LEU A 143 -14.92 7.85 7.69
CA LEU A 143 -13.80 7.12 7.08
C LEU A 143 -14.24 6.03 6.09
N ALA A 144 -15.51 6.02 5.66
CA ALA A 144 -16.06 4.99 4.77
C ALA A 144 -15.21 4.69 3.52
N ALA A 145 -14.49 5.70 3.00
CA ALA A 145 -13.65 5.57 1.81
C ALA A 145 -12.41 4.68 1.98
N ILE A 146 -11.98 4.41 3.21
CA ILE A 146 -10.79 3.60 3.52
C ILE A 146 -11.04 2.57 4.63
N ARG A 147 -12.25 2.56 5.20
CA ARG A 147 -12.64 1.82 6.42
C ARG A 147 -12.21 0.36 6.38
N GLN A 148 -12.54 -0.33 5.30
CA GLN A 148 -12.31 -1.77 5.16
C GLN A 148 -10.81 -2.11 5.19
N ILE A 149 -10.01 -1.40 4.38
CA ILE A 149 -8.55 -1.58 4.34
C ILE A 149 -7.91 -1.19 5.67
N TRP A 150 -8.40 -0.12 6.30
CA TRP A 150 -7.92 0.30 7.62
C TRP A 150 -8.13 -0.80 8.68
N GLU A 151 -9.32 -1.41 8.72
CA GLU A 151 -9.61 -2.50 9.66
C GLU A 151 -8.73 -3.71 9.42
N ILE A 152 -8.59 -4.15 8.16
CA ILE A 152 -7.72 -5.28 7.81
C ILE A 152 -6.27 -4.99 8.21
N LEU A 153 -5.77 -3.78 7.92
CA LEU A 153 -4.41 -3.38 8.27
C LEU A 153 -4.19 -3.39 9.80
N ILE A 154 -5.13 -2.85 10.57
CA ILE A 154 -5.03 -2.82 12.03
C ILE A 154 -5.07 -4.24 12.61
N GLU A 155 -5.90 -5.13 12.08
CA GLU A 155 -5.90 -6.53 12.51
C GLU A 155 -4.59 -7.25 12.16
N ASN A 156 -4.02 -6.99 10.98
CA ASN A 156 -2.69 -7.51 10.62
C ASN A 156 -1.62 -7.01 11.60
N CYS A 157 -1.64 -5.73 11.97
CA CYS A 157 -0.72 -5.14 12.95
C CYS A 157 -0.87 -5.70 14.37
N LYS A 158 -2.08 -6.14 14.76
CA LYS A 158 -2.29 -6.81 16.05
C LYS A 158 -1.86 -8.27 16.01
N LYS A 159 -1.98 -8.90 14.83
CA LYS A 159 -1.69 -10.32 14.64
C LYS A 159 -0.19 -10.62 14.62
N TYR A 160 0.62 -9.76 13.99
CA TYR A 160 2.03 -10.02 13.65
C TYR A 160 3.02 -9.14 14.44
#